data_AF-B7QCP3-F1
#
_entry.id   AF-B7QCP3-F1
#
_cell.length_a   1.000
_cell.length_b   1.000
_cell.length_c   1.000
_cell.angle_alpha   90.00
_cell.angle_beta   90.00
_cell.angle_gamma   90.00
#
_symmetry.space_group_name_H-M   'P 1'
#
loop_
_entity.id
_entity.type
_entity.pdbx_description
1 polymer ?
#
loop_
_entity_poly.entity_id
_entity_poly.type
_entity_poly.pdbx_seq_one_letter_code
_entity_poly.pdbx_strand_id
1 'polypeptide(L)'
;MEVTDLIGETGTFQNLMLVVSMYRGVMLAINNLGASFLFPPVGHWCSRHPAHINRTIQQWKELAIPRGYSGMSEYESCWMYAMSDDGAVVNESLVRCQEWEYDHSEFWPSGTEKVNDHA
;
A
#
# COMPACT_ATOMS: atom_id res chain seq x y z
N MET A 1 44.51 30.50 5.98
CA MET A 1 43.27 30.96 5.34
C MET A 1 42.30 29.80 5.44
N GLU A 2 41.48 29.82 6.49
CA GLU A 2 40.43 28.82 6.67
C GLU A 2 39.30 29.14 5.71
N VAL A 3 38.69 28.11 5.12
CA VAL A 3 37.67 28.23 4.07
C VAL A 3 36.45 29.05 4.52
N THR A 4 36.28 29.20 5.84
CA THR A 4 35.28 30.01 6.53
C THR A 4 35.46 31.53 6.35
N ASP A 5 36.67 32.04 6.14
CA ASP A 5 36.92 33.48 5.87
C ASP A 5 36.49 33.90 4.45
N LEU A 6 36.36 32.94 3.53
CA LEU A 6 35.93 33.19 2.14
C LEU A 6 34.39 33.32 2.04
N ILE A 7 33.65 32.80 3.01
CA ILE A 7 32.19 32.66 2.96
C ILE A 7 31.48 33.85 3.64
N GLY A 8 32.20 34.68 4.39
CA GLY A 8 31.66 35.84 5.09
C GLY A 8 30.88 35.46 6.35
N GLU A 9 30.86 36.36 7.34
CA GLU A 9 30.10 36.17 8.58
C GLU A 9 28.63 35.86 8.28
N THR A 10 28.12 34.78 8.87
CA THR A 10 26.75 34.30 8.70
C THR A 10 25.74 35.34 9.22
N GLY A 11 25.29 36.23 8.35
CA GLY A 11 24.38 37.32 8.73
C GLY A 11 22.95 36.85 9.01
N THR A 12 22.19 37.66 9.77
CA THR A 12 20.77 37.41 10.08
C THR A 12 19.91 37.11 8.85
N PHE A 13 20.23 37.75 7.71
CA PHE A 13 19.55 37.52 6.44
C PHE A 13 19.80 36.12 5.86
N GLN A 14 21.04 35.61 5.94
CA GLN A 14 21.37 34.26 5.46
C GLN A 14 20.64 33.21 6.30
N ASN A 15 20.59 33.39 7.62
CA ASN A 15 19.83 32.51 8.51
C ASN A 15 18.32 32.56 8.22
N LEU A 16 17.76 33.74 7.94
CA LEU A 16 16.36 33.88 7.54
C LEU A 16 16.07 33.12 6.23
N MET A 17 16.94 33.25 5.23
CA MET A 17 16.81 32.53 3.95
C MET A 17 16.91 31.02 4.14
N LEU A 18 17.77 30.56 5.04
CA LEU A 18 17.88 29.14 5.40
C LEU A 18 16.58 28.63 6.03
N VAL A 19 16.01 29.35 6.99
CA VAL A 19 14.75 28.97 7.65
C VAL A 19 13.59 28.92 6.65
N VAL A 20 13.47 29.91 5.77
CA VAL A 20 12.44 29.92 4.72
C VAL A 20 12.62 28.73 3.77
N SER A 21 13.86 28.42 3.38
CA SER A 21 14.17 27.29 2.51
C SER A 21 13.85 25.95 3.17
N MET A 22 14.18 25.79 4.45
CA MET A 22 13.83 24.60 5.23
C MET A 22 12.31 24.45 5.37
N TYR A 23 11.58 25.52 5.69
CA TYR A 23 10.12 25.50 5.78
C TYR A 23 9.46 25.05 4.47
N ARG A 24 9.95 25.55 3.33
CA ARG A 24 9.50 25.10 2.00
C ARG A 24 9.76 23.61 1.79
N GLY A 25 10.95 23.13 2.17
CA GLY A 25 11.31 21.71 2.08
C GLY A 25 10.41 20.83 2.92
N VAL A 26 10.10 21.23 4.16
CA VAL A 26 9.21 20.49 5.07
C VAL A 26 7.79 20.43 4.50
N MET A 27 7.25 21.55 4.01
CA MET A 27 5.91 21.56 3.40
C MET A 27 5.83 20.69 2.14
N LEU A 28 6.89 20.70 1.32
CA LEU A 28 7.00 19.83 0.16
C LEU A 28 7.05 18.36 0.57
N ALA A 29 7.82 18.02 1.61
CA ALA A 29 7.90 16.67 2.13
C ALA A 29 6.56 16.18 2.67
N ILE A 30 5.84 17.01 3.44
CA ILE A 30 4.50 16.68 3.96
C ILE A 30 3.53 16.47 2.79
N ASN A 31 3.56 17.31 1.75
CA ASN A 31 2.66 17.17 0.62
C ASN A 31 2.92 15.86 -0.17
N ASN A 32 4.19 15.48 -0.36
CA ASN A 32 4.55 14.28 -1.11
C ASN A 32 4.40 12.99 -0.29
N LEU A 33 4.75 13.02 0.99
CA LEU A 33 4.73 11.84 1.87
C LEU A 33 3.42 11.69 2.64
N GLY A 34 2.63 12.76 2.76
CA GLY A 34 1.38 12.77 3.53
C GLY A 34 0.40 11.71 3.03
N ALA A 35 0.35 11.49 1.72
CA ALA A 35 -0.41 10.39 1.12
C ALA A 35 -0.09 9.04 1.78
N SER A 36 1.18 8.64 1.81
CA SER A 36 1.61 7.35 2.37
C SER A 36 1.29 7.16 3.85
N PHE A 37 1.25 8.24 4.64
CA PHE A 37 0.93 8.16 6.07
C PHE A 37 -0.56 8.33 6.39
N LEU A 38 -1.32 9.00 5.53
CA LEU A 38 -2.74 9.30 5.76
C LEU A 38 -3.66 8.21 5.21
N PHE A 39 -3.19 7.38 4.29
CA PHE A 39 -3.98 6.28 3.76
C PHE A 39 -4.03 5.12 4.77
N PRO A 40 -5.22 4.77 5.32
CA PRO A 40 -5.35 3.62 6.18
C PRO A 40 -5.06 2.33 5.38
N PRO A 41 -4.53 1.28 6.02
CA PRO A 41 -4.44 -0.03 5.39
C PRO A 41 -5.86 -0.49 5.06
N VAL A 42 -6.17 -0.65 3.77
CA VAL A 42 -7.42 -1.25 3.34
C VAL A 42 -7.26 -2.75 3.25
N GLY A 43 -8.28 -3.49 3.69
CA GLY A 43 -8.33 -4.93 3.50
C GLY A 43 -8.26 -5.23 2.01
N HIS A 44 -7.32 -6.08 1.61
CA HIS A 44 -7.15 -6.50 0.22
C HIS A 44 -7.05 -8.02 0.15
N TRP A 45 -7.43 -8.57 -0.99
CA TRP A 45 -7.39 -10.00 -1.26
C TRP A 45 -7.17 -10.28 -2.73
N CYS A 46 -6.77 -11.50 -3.10
CA CYS A 46 -6.60 -11.86 -4.51
C CYS A 46 -7.93 -11.70 -5.28
N SER A 47 -7.85 -11.12 -6.48
CA SER A 47 -8.96 -10.96 -7.41
C SER A 47 -9.61 -12.28 -7.79
N ARG A 48 -10.93 -12.27 -8.04
CA ARG A 48 -11.69 -13.46 -8.43
C ARG A 48 -11.20 -14.04 -9.75
N HIS A 49 -11.04 -15.37 -9.77
CA HIS A 49 -10.84 -16.10 -11.02
C HIS A 49 -12.04 -15.86 -11.97
N PRO A 50 -11.83 -15.75 -13.29
CA PRO A 50 -12.92 -15.50 -14.26
C PRO A 50 -14.11 -16.47 -14.12
N ALA A 51 -13.85 -17.73 -13.79
CA ALA A 51 -14.87 -18.76 -13.52
C ALA A 51 -15.74 -18.49 -12.27
N HIS A 52 -15.34 -17.54 -11.41
CA HIS A 52 -15.98 -17.23 -10.13
C HIS A 52 -16.41 -15.77 -10.00
N ILE A 53 -16.48 -15.03 -11.11
CA ILE A 53 -16.92 -13.62 -11.11
C ILE A 53 -18.34 -13.43 -10.54
N ASN A 54 -19.22 -14.42 -10.75
CA ASN A 54 -20.61 -14.40 -10.25
C ASN A 54 -20.73 -14.75 -8.75
N ARG A 55 -19.65 -15.17 -8.08
CA ARG A 55 -19.67 -15.47 -6.65
C ARG A 55 -19.57 -14.19 -5.83
N THR A 56 -20.16 -14.23 -4.64
CA THR A 56 -19.97 -13.18 -3.63
C THR A 56 -18.54 -13.18 -3.11
N ILE A 57 -18.08 -12.03 -2.60
CA ILE A 57 -16.73 -11.86 -2.07
C ILE A 57 -16.46 -12.84 -0.92
N GLN A 58 -17.44 -13.04 -0.02
CA GLN A 58 -17.30 -13.96 1.12
C GLN A 58 -17.10 -15.40 0.65
N GLN A 59 -17.92 -15.86 -0.31
CA GLN A 59 -17.79 -17.21 -0.88
C GLN A 59 -16.47 -17.40 -1.62
N TRP A 60 -15.97 -16.33 -2.25
CA TRP A 60 -14.67 -16.35 -2.89
C TRP A 60 -13.55 -16.49 -1.86
N LYS A 61 -13.55 -15.67 -0.81
CA LYS A 61 -12.56 -15.72 0.28
C LYS A 61 -12.49 -17.11 0.90
N GLU A 62 -13.64 -17.74 1.16
CA GLU A 62 -13.71 -19.09 1.75
C GLU A 62 -13.13 -20.19 0.84
N LEU A 63 -13.27 -20.04 -0.48
CA LEU A 63 -12.83 -21.04 -1.45
C LEU A 63 -11.35 -20.86 -1.82
N ALA A 64 -10.95 -19.62 -2.08
CA ALA A 64 -9.70 -19.29 -2.74
C ALA A 64 -8.60 -18.90 -1.77
N ILE A 65 -8.94 -18.40 -0.59
CA ILE A 65 -7.97 -17.71 0.26
C ILE A 65 -7.73 -18.52 1.53
N PRO A 66 -6.48 -18.96 1.77
CA PRO A 66 -6.14 -19.65 3.00
C PRO A 66 -6.34 -18.70 4.20
N ARG A 67 -6.70 -19.28 5.35
CA ARG A 67 -6.65 -18.58 6.63
C ARG A 67 -5.24 -18.66 7.18
N GLY A 68 -4.76 -17.59 7.80
CA GLY A 68 -3.37 -17.52 8.26
C GLY A 68 -2.99 -18.56 9.30
N TYR A 69 -1.71 -18.95 9.29
CA TYR A 69 -1.13 -20.03 10.09
C TYR A 69 -0.88 -19.61 11.56
N SER A 70 -1.85 -19.00 12.25
CA SER A 70 -1.70 -18.70 13.70
C SER A 70 -3.01 -18.24 14.37
N GLY A 71 -4.11 -18.98 14.23
CA GLY A 71 -5.32 -18.70 15.03
C GLY A 71 -5.97 -17.32 14.83
N MET A 72 -5.52 -16.56 13.82
CA MET A 72 -6.14 -15.33 13.38
C MET A 72 -7.30 -15.71 12.46
N SER A 73 -8.49 -15.18 12.72
CA SER A 73 -9.70 -15.38 11.91
C SER A 73 -9.65 -14.68 10.55
N GLU A 74 -8.48 -14.16 10.18
CA GLU A 74 -8.28 -13.28 9.03
C GLU A 74 -7.78 -14.08 7.82
N TYR A 75 -8.32 -13.73 6.66
CA TYR A 75 -7.91 -14.30 5.37
C TYR A 75 -6.55 -13.71 4.96
N GLU A 76 -5.68 -14.54 4.40
CA GLU A 76 -4.40 -14.10 3.85
C GLU A 76 -4.59 -13.10 2.71
N SER A 77 -3.83 -12.01 2.69
CA SER A 77 -4.03 -10.92 1.73
C SER A 77 -3.26 -11.12 0.42
N CYS A 78 -2.15 -11.86 0.47
CA CYS A 78 -1.17 -11.97 -0.61
C CYS A 78 -1.14 -13.33 -1.32
N TRP A 79 -1.79 -14.34 -0.74
CA TRP A 79 -1.73 -15.72 -1.20
C TRP A 79 -3.13 -16.26 -1.45
N MET A 80 -3.27 -17.06 -2.50
CA MET A 80 -4.47 -17.85 -2.79
C MET A 80 -4.09 -19.29 -3.14
N TYR A 81 -5.05 -20.19 -3.06
CA TYR A 81 -4.90 -21.52 -3.62
C TYR A 81 -4.78 -21.45 -5.14
N ALA A 82 -3.88 -22.27 -5.70
CA ALA A 82 -3.76 -22.44 -7.13
C ALA A 82 -5.08 -22.92 -7.72
N MET A 83 -5.51 -22.30 -8.82
CA MET A 83 -6.72 -22.67 -9.54
C MET A 83 -6.39 -23.11 -10.96
N SER A 84 -7.19 -24.04 -11.46
CA SER A 84 -7.24 -24.43 -12.87
C SER A 84 -8.03 -23.40 -13.67
N ASP A 85 -7.89 -23.41 -14.99
CA ASP A 85 -8.67 -22.57 -15.92
C ASP A 85 -10.19 -22.74 -15.72
N ASP A 86 -10.64 -23.92 -15.27
CA ASP A 86 -12.05 -24.20 -14.95
C ASP A 86 -12.50 -23.64 -13.59
N GLY A 87 -11.60 -23.00 -12.83
CA GLY A 87 -11.85 -22.45 -11.49
C GLY A 87 -11.73 -23.48 -10.35
N ALA A 88 -11.35 -24.73 -10.63
CA ALA A 88 -11.15 -25.72 -9.59
C ALA A 88 -9.83 -25.50 -8.84
N VAL A 89 -9.83 -25.66 -7.52
CA VAL A 89 -8.60 -25.62 -6.71
C VAL A 89 -7.69 -26.80 -7.07
N VAL A 90 -6.43 -26.52 -7.41
CA VAL A 90 -5.43 -27.51 -7.82
C VAL A 90 -4.44 -27.73 -6.68
N ASN A 91 -4.45 -28.94 -6.12
CA ASN A 91 -3.42 -29.45 -5.19
C ASN A 91 -3.20 -28.65 -3.90
N GLU A 92 -4.13 -27.77 -3.50
CA GLU A 92 -4.01 -26.91 -2.29
C GLU A 92 -2.69 -26.12 -2.23
N SER A 93 -2.00 -25.95 -3.36
CA SER A 93 -0.74 -25.21 -3.40
C SER A 93 -1.03 -23.71 -3.33
N LEU A 94 -0.15 -22.97 -2.65
CA LEU A 94 -0.29 -21.53 -2.50
C LEU A 94 0.46 -20.80 -3.62
N VAL A 95 -0.24 -19.89 -4.28
CA VAL A 95 0.30 -18.99 -5.31
C VAL A 95 0.10 -17.55 -4.89
N ARG A 96 1.04 -16.68 -5.31
CA ARG A 96 0.96 -15.24 -5.04
C ARG A 96 -0.15 -14.61 -5.89
N CYS A 97 -0.92 -13.68 -5.32
CA CYS A 97 -1.89 -12.91 -6.10
C CYS A 97 -1.19 -12.18 -7.27
N GLN A 98 -1.83 -12.18 -8.44
CA GLN A 98 -1.42 -11.33 -9.57
C GLN A 98 -2.19 -10.00 -9.60
N GLU A 99 -3.41 -10.02 -9.08
CA GLU A 99 -4.33 -8.90 -9.02
C GLU A 99 -5.05 -8.90 -7.66
N TRP A 100 -5.45 -7.73 -7.19
CA TRP A 100 -6.11 -7.54 -5.90
C TRP A 100 -7.49 -6.91 -6.05
N GLU A 101 -8.42 -7.36 -5.22
CA GLU A 101 -9.69 -6.70 -4.94
C GLU A 101 -9.62 -6.09 -3.53
N TYR A 102 -10.17 -4.88 -3.37
CA TYR A 102 -10.06 -4.06 -2.17
C TYR A 102 -11.41 -3.93 -1.44
N ASP A 103 -11.35 -3.77 -0.12
CA ASP A 103 -12.53 -3.45 0.68
C ASP A 103 -12.88 -1.96 0.55
N HIS A 104 -14.06 -1.69 0.00
CA HIS A 104 -14.61 -0.34 -0.15
C HIS A 104 -15.72 -0.03 0.86
N SER A 105 -15.88 -0.85 1.90
CA SER A 105 -16.90 -0.62 2.93
C SER A 105 -16.69 0.70 3.68
N GLU A 106 -15.45 1.02 4.02
CA GLU A 106 -15.11 2.16 4.87
C GLU A 106 -14.56 3.38 4.10
N PHE A 107 -13.92 3.17 2.94
CA PHE A 107 -13.20 4.22 2.22
C PHE A 107 -13.43 4.19 0.71
N TRP A 108 -13.48 5.38 0.10
CA TRP A 108 -13.65 5.55 -1.35
C TRP A 108 -12.39 5.08 -2.12
N PRO A 109 -12.52 4.49 -3.33
CA PRO A 109 -11.42 3.80 -4.04
C PRO A 109 -10.18 4.63 -4.41
N SER A 110 -10.23 5.96 -4.33
CA SER A 110 -9.40 6.80 -5.22
C SER A 110 -7.92 6.97 -4.85
N GLY A 111 -7.46 6.57 -3.66
CA GLY A 111 -6.08 6.85 -3.22
C GLY A 111 -5.37 5.74 -2.44
N THR A 112 -6.12 4.93 -1.69
CA THR A 112 -5.58 3.84 -0.86
C THR A 112 -5.16 2.62 -1.68
N GLU A 113 -5.80 2.37 -2.82
CA GLU A 113 -5.50 1.22 -3.70
C GLU A 113 -4.08 1.30 -4.28
N LYS A 114 -3.72 2.46 -4.84
CA LYS A 114 -2.42 2.70 -5.50
C LYS A 114 -1.21 2.54 -4.58
N VAL A 115 -1.40 2.81 -3.28
CA VAL A 115 -0.31 2.68 -2.30
C VAL A 115 -0.12 1.21 -1.90
N ASN A 116 -1.19 0.43 -1.83
CA ASN A 116 -1.13 -0.98 -1.43
C ASN A 116 -0.66 -1.91 -2.56
N ASP A 117 -0.83 -1.53 -3.84
CA ASP A 117 -0.27 -2.29 -4.99
C ASP A 117 1.27 -2.39 -4.98
N HIS A 118 1.96 -1.54 -4.20
CA HIS A 118 3.42 -1.44 -4.17
C HIS A 118 4.08 -1.95 -2.88
N ALA A 119 3.30 -2.46 -1.92
CA ALA A 119 3.77 -3.01 -0.65
C ALA A 119 4.00 -4.54 -0.74
#